data_AF-A0A5C1HT12-F1
#
_entry.id   AF-A0A5C1HT12-F1
#
_cell.length_a   1.000
_cell.length_b   1.000
_cell.length_c   1.000
_cell.angle_alpha   90.00
_cell.angle_beta   90.00
_cell.angle_gamma   90.00
#
_symmetry.space_group_name_H-M   'P 1'
#
loop_
_entity.id
_entity.type
_entity.pdbx_description
1 polymer ?
#
loop_
_entity_poly.entity_id
_entity_poly.type
_entity_poly.pdbx_seq_one_letter_code
_entity_poly.pdbx_strand_id
1 'polypeptide(L)'
;MKKLLGFILTPLTAIAFSLCLVIFHPLQWISFRVFGYTAHKKVVDILNLFLLRTFYLLGDTVTFINEQNLPVGRPIIFLANHQSLLDIPPLIYYLRKYHAKFVSKIELTKNIPSISYNLKHGGGANIDRKDQRQAMTELMMLGARMKENNWSAVIFPEGTRSKDGTVKPFHSAGIAAILKKCPDALLVPIAINNAWKVMKYGYFPLNTFTAVTWTVLEPIEPGKTPVAELVLEAENRIKTALA
;
A
#
# COMPACT_ATOMS: atom_id res chain seq x y z
N MET A 1 14.16 -27.12 -1.05
CA MET A 1 13.35 -27.20 0.18
C MET A 1 12.29 -26.10 0.28
N LYS A 2 12.63 -24.81 0.25
CA LYS A 2 11.64 -23.70 0.37
C LYS A 2 10.46 -23.78 -0.61
N LYS A 3 10.73 -24.03 -1.90
CA LYS A 3 9.69 -24.23 -2.93
C LYS A 3 8.78 -25.43 -2.65
N LEU A 4 9.34 -26.53 -2.13
CA LEU A 4 8.59 -27.76 -1.82
C LEU A 4 7.61 -27.53 -0.67
N LEU A 5 8.08 -26.90 0.41
CA LEU A 5 7.21 -26.50 1.54
C LEU A 5 6.13 -25.52 1.10
N GLY A 6 6.43 -24.66 0.12
CA GLY A 6 5.46 -23.79 -0.52
C GLY A 6 4.22 -24.51 -1.04
N PHE A 7 4.34 -25.71 -1.62
CA PHE A 7 3.18 -26.48 -2.08
C PHE A 7 2.21 -26.87 -0.96
N ILE A 8 2.72 -27.02 0.27
CA ILE A 8 1.93 -27.41 1.45
C ILE A 8 1.41 -26.18 2.19
N LEU A 9 2.26 -25.17 2.38
CA LEU A 9 1.93 -23.98 3.18
C LEU A 9 1.11 -22.95 2.39
N THR A 10 1.21 -22.92 1.05
CA THR A 10 0.44 -21.96 0.24
C THR A 10 -1.07 -22.17 0.35
N PRO A 11 -1.62 -23.40 0.20
CA PRO A 11 -3.06 -23.62 0.37
C PRO A 11 -3.55 -23.21 1.76
N LEU A 12 -2.82 -23.56 2.83
CA LEU A 12 -3.17 -23.16 4.20
C LEU A 12 -3.20 -21.64 4.37
N THR A 13 -2.18 -20.96 3.84
CA THR A 13 -2.09 -19.50 3.87
C THR A 13 -3.20 -18.84 3.06
N ALA A 14 -3.48 -19.35 1.86
CA ALA A 14 -4.54 -18.84 0.98
C ALA A 14 -5.93 -19.02 1.58
N ILE A 15 -6.20 -20.16 2.22
CA ILE A 15 -7.44 -20.40 2.97
C ILE A 15 -7.56 -19.40 4.13
N ALA A 16 -6.52 -19.27 4.96
CA ALA A 16 -6.53 -18.32 6.08
C ALA A 16 -6.75 -16.87 5.62
N PHE A 17 -6.05 -16.44 4.57
CA PHE A 17 -6.19 -15.12 3.97
C PHE A 17 -7.62 -14.90 3.45
N SER A 18 -8.17 -15.87 2.73
CA SER A 18 -9.52 -15.79 2.17
C SER A 18 -10.60 -15.79 3.26
N LEU A 19 -10.44 -16.59 4.31
CA LEU A 19 -11.33 -16.58 5.47
C LEU A 19 -11.33 -15.21 6.16
N CYS A 20 -10.17 -14.58 6.33
CA CYS A 20 -10.10 -13.21 6.85
C CYS A 20 -10.92 -12.24 5.98
N LEU A 21 -10.78 -12.31 4.65
CA LEU A 21 -11.57 -11.46 3.75
C LEU A 21 -13.08 -11.70 3.84
N VAL A 22 -13.52 -12.96 3.95
CA VAL A 22 -14.95 -13.30 4.03
C VAL A 22 -15.53 -12.90 5.38
N ILE A 23 -14.84 -13.18 6.48
CA ILE A 23 -15.30 -12.87 7.85
C ILE A 23 -15.38 -11.35 8.08
N PHE A 24 -14.38 -10.60 7.63
CA PHE A 24 -14.36 -9.15 7.83
C PHE A 24 -15.27 -8.39 6.86
N HIS A 25 -15.81 -9.04 5.82
CA HIS A 25 -16.70 -8.36 4.88
C HIS A 25 -18.01 -7.89 5.52
N PRO A 26 -18.81 -8.75 6.19
CA PRO A 26 -19.99 -8.30 6.92
C PRO A 26 -19.63 -7.33 8.05
N LEU A 27 -18.50 -7.53 8.76
CA LEU A 27 -18.04 -6.60 9.79
C LEU A 27 -17.78 -5.20 9.24
N GLN A 28 -17.14 -5.10 8.07
CA GLN A 28 -16.93 -3.82 7.37
C GLN A 28 -18.26 -3.19 6.94
N TRP A 29 -19.19 -3.98 6.44
CA TRP A 29 -20.50 -3.50 6.01
C TRP A 29 -21.33 -2.97 7.19
N ILE A 30 -21.44 -3.75 8.27
CA ILE A 30 -22.16 -3.36 9.49
C ILE A 30 -21.51 -2.12 10.10
N SER A 31 -20.18 -2.13 10.26
CA SER A 31 -19.47 -0.98 10.85
C SER A 31 -19.66 0.32 10.07
N PHE A 32 -19.61 0.26 8.74
CA PHE A 32 -19.85 1.44 7.90
C PHE A 32 -21.30 1.92 7.96
N ARG A 33 -22.27 1.00 7.84
CA ARG A 33 -23.70 1.34 7.79
C ARG A 33 -24.27 1.84 9.11
N VAL A 34 -23.84 1.24 10.23
CA VAL A 34 -24.42 1.50 11.56
C VAL A 34 -23.60 2.54 12.33
N PHE A 35 -22.27 2.48 12.24
CA PHE A 35 -21.37 3.29 13.07
C PHE A 35 -20.51 4.28 12.27
N GLY A 36 -20.69 4.33 10.94
CA GLY A 36 -20.03 5.27 10.05
C GLY A 36 -18.58 4.91 9.69
N TYR A 37 -17.94 5.84 8.99
CA TYR A 37 -16.63 5.67 8.37
C TYR A 37 -15.50 5.36 9.38
N THR A 38 -15.49 6.01 10.55
CA THR A 38 -14.42 5.82 11.55
C THR A 38 -14.42 4.39 12.09
N ALA A 39 -15.59 3.81 12.32
CA ALA A 39 -15.72 2.42 12.75
C ALA A 39 -15.29 1.46 11.64
N HIS A 40 -15.73 1.71 10.40
CA HIS A 40 -15.30 0.97 9.22
C HIS A 40 -13.77 0.94 9.08
N LYS A 41 -13.12 2.10 9.21
CA LYS A 41 -11.66 2.23 9.14
C LYS A 41 -10.96 1.39 10.21
N LYS A 42 -11.46 1.37 11.46
CA LYS A 42 -10.92 0.52 12.52
C LYS A 42 -11.03 -0.98 12.18
N VAL A 43 -12.16 -1.40 11.60
CA VAL A 43 -12.34 -2.79 11.14
C VAL A 43 -11.35 -3.12 10.02
N VAL A 44 -11.10 -2.21 9.09
CA VAL A 44 -10.09 -2.38 8.02
C VAL A 44 -8.66 -2.44 8.59
N ASP A 45 -8.33 -1.63 9.59
CA ASP A 45 -7.03 -1.68 10.27
C ASP A 45 -6.82 -3.07 10.92
N ILE A 46 -7.84 -3.59 11.61
CA ILE A 46 -7.80 -4.91 12.23
C ILE A 46 -7.71 -6.01 11.15
N LEU A 47 -8.52 -5.94 10.08
CA LEU A 47 -8.41 -6.89 8.97
C LEU A 47 -6.97 -6.98 8.47
N ASN A 48 -6.30 -5.85 8.25
CA ASN A 48 -4.94 -5.86 7.73
C ASN A 48 -3.91 -6.39 8.73
N LEU A 49 -4.16 -6.30 10.05
CA LEU A 49 -3.39 -7.05 11.03
C LEU A 49 -3.54 -8.56 10.82
N PHE A 50 -4.77 -9.06 10.63
CA PHE A 50 -5.00 -10.49 10.39
C PHE A 50 -4.39 -10.96 9.06
N LEU A 51 -4.57 -10.20 7.98
CA LEU A 51 -3.95 -10.49 6.69
C LEU A 51 -2.42 -10.47 6.76
N LEU A 52 -1.84 -9.54 7.51
CA LEU A 52 -0.40 -9.53 7.80
C LEU A 52 0.03 -10.81 8.52
N ARG A 53 -0.77 -11.27 9.51
CA ARG A 53 -0.43 -12.45 10.31
C ARG A 53 -0.47 -13.76 9.50
N THR A 54 -1.22 -13.83 8.40
CA THR A 54 -1.20 -15.03 7.56
C THR A 54 0.16 -15.27 6.92
N PHE A 55 1.03 -14.26 6.82
CA PHE A 55 2.37 -14.42 6.23
C PHE A 55 3.23 -15.37 7.06
N TYR A 56 3.04 -15.37 8.39
CA TYR A 56 3.76 -16.27 9.29
C TYR A 56 3.41 -17.75 9.05
N LEU A 57 2.28 -18.06 8.41
CA LEU A 57 1.95 -19.44 8.01
C LEU A 57 2.86 -19.98 6.91
N LEU A 58 3.48 -19.10 6.10
CA LEU A 58 4.53 -19.44 5.15
C LEU A 58 5.92 -19.51 5.82
N GLY A 59 6.00 -19.25 7.12
CA GLY A 59 7.26 -19.03 7.84
C GLY A 59 7.95 -17.72 7.48
N ASP A 60 7.28 -16.83 6.72
CA ASP A 60 7.82 -15.53 6.37
C ASP A 60 7.82 -14.59 7.58
N THR A 61 8.77 -13.67 7.64
CA THR A 61 8.86 -12.66 8.70
C THR A 61 8.70 -11.27 8.12
N VAL A 62 7.88 -10.45 8.76
CA VAL A 62 7.66 -9.05 8.37
C VAL A 62 8.28 -8.12 9.40
N THR A 63 9.21 -7.28 8.96
CA THR A 63 9.84 -6.23 9.76
C THR A 63 9.46 -4.87 9.19
N PHE A 64 8.91 -3.98 10.01
CA PHE A 64 8.58 -2.61 9.62
C PHE A 64 9.43 -1.65 10.46
N ILE A 65 10.40 -1.01 9.81
CA ILE A 65 11.37 -0.11 10.42
C ILE A 65 10.95 1.32 10.13
N ASN A 66 10.72 2.09 11.18
CA ASN A 66 10.46 3.52 11.07
C ASN A 66 11.14 4.27 12.22
N GLU A 67 12.28 4.86 11.92
CA GLU A 67 13.06 5.70 12.84
C GLU A 67 12.75 7.20 12.67
N GLN A 68 11.80 7.52 11.78
CA GLN A 68 11.45 8.89 11.44
C GLN A 68 10.36 9.43 12.38
N ASN A 69 10.53 10.66 12.86
CA ASN A 69 9.51 11.38 13.64
C ASN A 69 8.48 12.03 12.71
N LEU A 70 7.67 11.22 12.04
CA LEU A 70 6.68 11.74 11.08
C LEU A 70 5.48 12.39 11.80
N PRO A 71 5.00 13.55 11.31
CA PRO A 71 3.88 14.26 11.91
C PRO A 71 2.56 13.51 11.75
N VAL A 72 1.76 13.48 12.82
CA VAL A 72 0.35 13.06 12.75
C VAL A 72 -0.51 14.30 12.53
N GLY A 73 -1.49 14.24 11.62
CA GLY A 73 -2.35 15.38 11.30
C GLY A 73 -1.83 16.29 10.19
N ARG A 74 -0.65 15.99 9.62
CA ARG A 74 -0.19 16.55 8.35
C ARG A 74 -0.39 15.49 7.25
N PRO A 75 -0.94 15.83 6.08
CA PRO A 75 -0.99 14.91 4.95
C PRO A 75 0.42 14.41 4.55
N ILE A 76 0.53 13.11 4.27
CA ILE A 76 1.77 12.48 3.80
C ILE A 76 1.50 11.72 2.51
N ILE A 77 2.39 11.82 1.53
CA ILE A 77 2.46 10.94 0.36
C ILE A 77 3.60 9.94 0.62
N PHE A 78 3.22 8.75 1.10
CA PHE A 78 4.12 7.62 1.16
C PHE A 78 4.31 7.05 -0.25
N LEU A 79 5.54 7.00 -0.70
CA LEU A 79 5.89 6.52 -2.04
C LEU A 79 6.88 5.37 -1.89
N ALA A 80 6.52 4.23 -2.45
CA ALA A 80 7.24 2.98 -2.23
C ALA A 80 7.50 2.27 -3.56
N ASN A 81 8.59 1.49 -3.62
CA ASN A 81 8.73 0.49 -4.67
C ASN A 81 7.68 -0.62 -4.48
N HIS A 82 7.30 -1.32 -5.56
CA HIS A 82 6.23 -2.32 -5.54
C HIS A 82 6.75 -3.67 -6.00
N GLN A 83 6.63 -4.69 -5.17
CA GLN A 83 7.22 -6.01 -5.37
C GLN A 83 6.19 -7.16 -5.28
N SER A 84 5.07 -6.96 -4.59
CA SER A 84 4.10 -8.02 -4.32
C SER A 84 2.69 -7.49 -4.04
N LEU A 85 1.65 -8.35 -4.16
CA LEU A 85 0.35 -8.03 -3.56
C LEU A 85 0.44 -7.93 -2.04
N LEU A 86 1.44 -8.60 -1.47
CA LEU A 86 1.70 -8.68 -0.05
C LEU A 86 2.30 -7.39 0.53
N ASP A 87 2.60 -6.40 -0.32
CA ASP A 87 3.08 -5.09 0.12
C ASP A 87 2.02 -4.32 0.92
N ILE A 88 0.74 -4.57 0.63
CA ILE A 88 -0.38 -3.74 1.07
C ILE A 88 -0.73 -3.90 2.56
N PRO A 89 -0.93 -5.12 3.11
CA PRO A 89 -1.35 -5.25 4.51
C PRO A 89 -0.39 -4.65 5.55
N PRO A 90 0.95 -4.86 5.45
CA PRO A 90 1.90 -4.19 6.34
C PRO A 90 1.79 -2.67 6.28
N LEU A 91 1.72 -2.09 5.07
CA LEU A 91 1.60 -0.65 4.90
C LEU A 91 0.31 -0.10 5.51
N ILE A 92 -0.84 -0.74 5.27
CA ILE A 92 -2.11 -0.31 5.89
C ILE A 92 -2.00 -0.35 7.41
N TYR A 93 -1.54 -1.47 7.98
CA TYR A 93 -1.51 -1.66 9.42
C TYR A 93 -0.51 -0.73 10.12
N TYR A 94 0.74 -0.65 9.64
CA TYR A 94 1.77 0.14 10.32
C TYR A 94 1.60 1.65 10.09
N LEU A 95 1.02 2.07 8.96
CA LEU A 95 0.74 3.48 8.69
C LEU A 95 -0.67 3.93 9.12
N ARG A 96 -1.45 3.05 9.78
CA ARG A 96 -2.86 3.32 10.15
C ARG A 96 -3.10 4.61 10.92
N LYS A 97 -2.11 5.09 11.70
CA LYS A 97 -2.21 6.36 12.44
C LYS A 97 -2.22 7.60 11.53
N TYR A 98 -1.65 7.50 10.33
CA TYR A 98 -1.60 8.57 9.33
C TYR A 98 -2.78 8.55 8.35
N HIS A 99 -3.75 7.63 8.54
CA HIS A 99 -4.92 7.46 7.65
C HIS A 99 -4.53 7.29 6.17
N ALA A 100 -3.53 6.45 5.89
CA ALA A 100 -2.97 6.28 4.56
C ALA A 100 -3.94 5.58 3.58
N LYS A 101 -4.27 6.26 2.48
CA LYS A 101 -5.18 5.83 1.41
C LYS A 101 -4.43 5.33 0.19
N PHE A 102 -4.96 4.33 -0.51
CA PHE A 102 -4.24 3.70 -1.61
C PHE A 102 -4.76 4.17 -2.97
N VAL A 103 -3.85 4.18 -3.94
CA VAL A 103 -4.18 4.25 -5.37
C VAL A 103 -4.31 2.81 -5.88
N SER A 104 -5.50 2.43 -6.34
CA SER A 104 -5.86 1.06 -6.73
C SER A 104 -6.40 1.01 -8.16
N LYS A 105 -6.28 -0.17 -8.77
CA LYS A 105 -6.96 -0.48 -10.04
C LYS A 105 -8.47 -0.53 -9.84
N ILE A 106 -9.24 0.16 -10.70
CA ILE A 106 -10.71 0.21 -10.61
C ILE A 106 -11.35 -1.18 -10.70
N GLU A 107 -10.72 -2.14 -11.37
CA GLU A 107 -11.22 -3.51 -11.49
C GLU A 107 -11.27 -4.25 -10.14
N LEU A 108 -10.38 -3.89 -9.20
CA LEU A 108 -10.35 -4.49 -7.85
C LEU A 108 -11.53 -4.05 -6.97
N THR A 109 -12.29 -3.04 -7.41
CA THR A 109 -13.52 -2.60 -6.74
C THR A 109 -14.67 -3.61 -6.90
N LYS A 110 -14.46 -4.71 -7.64
CA LYS A 110 -15.48 -5.72 -7.93
C LYS A 110 -15.06 -7.10 -7.41
N ASN A 111 -16.01 -7.83 -6.83
CA ASN A 111 -15.97 -9.27 -6.58
C ASN A 111 -14.86 -9.80 -5.66
N ILE A 112 -14.18 -8.95 -4.88
CA ILE A 112 -13.22 -9.39 -3.87
C ILE A 112 -13.76 -9.03 -2.49
N PRO A 113 -14.20 -10.02 -1.67
CA PRO A 113 -14.70 -9.77 -0.32
C PRO A 113 -13.73 -8.93 0.48
N SER A 114 -14.28 -8.04 1.32
CA SER A 114 -13.54 -7.03 2.10
C SER A 114 -12.75 -6.00 1.28
N ILE A 115 -11.91 -6.40 0.32
CA ILE A 115 -11.06 -5.52 -0.49
C ILE A 115 -11.92 -4.61 -1.35
N SER A 116 -12.82 -5.16 -2.18
CA SER A 116 -13.68 -4.35 -3.05
C SER A 116 -14.58 -3.39 -2.27
N TYR A 117 -15.02 -3.81 -1.09
CA TYR A 117 -15.83 -2.96 -0.21
C TYR A 117 -15.03 -1.78 0.33
N ASN A 118 -13.84 -2.02 0.89
CA ASN A 118 -12.93 -0.97 1.35
C ASN A 118 -12.50 -0.05 0.19
N LEU A 119 -12.24 -0.58 -1.01
CA LEU A 119 -11.87 0.28 -2.14
C LEU A 119 -13.00 1.24 -2.55
N LYS A 120 -14.27 0.83 -2.39
CA LYS A 120 -15.43 1.69 -2.68
C LYS A 120 -15.74 2.72 -1.59
N HIS A 121 -15.51 2.37 -0.32
CA HIS A 121 -15.96 3.18 0.83
C HIS A 121 -14.80 3.81 1.64
N GLY A 122 -13.57 3.39 1.38
CA GLY A 122 -12.38 3.72 2.16
C GLY A 122 -11.69 5.03 1.74
N GLY A 123 -12.16 5.70 0.70
CA GLY A 123 -11.69 7.04 0.33
C GLY A 123 -10.38 7.11 -0.47
N GLY A 124 -9.91 5.98 -1.02
CA GLY A 124 -8.77 5.94 -1.95
C GLY A 124 -9.09 6.44 -3.36
N ALA A 125 -8.11 6.34 -4.26
CA ALA A 125 -8.27 6.63 -5.69
C ALA A 125 -8.36 5.33 -6.48
N ASN A 126 -9.49 5.09 -7.15
CA ASN A 126 -9.68 3.90 -7.99
C ASN A 126 -9.49 4.27 -9.46
N ILE A 127 -8.32 3.99 -10.00
CA ILE A 127 -7.91 4.43 -11.34
C ILE A 127 -8.19 3.37 -12.41
N ASP A 128 -8.72 3.81 -13.54
CA ASP A 128 -8.67 3.08 -14.80
C ASP A 128 -7.33 3.38 -15.48
N ARG A 129 -6.52 2.34 -15.69
CA ARG A 129 -5.20 2.49 -16.33
C ARG A 129 -5.29 2.73 -17.84
N LYS A 130 -6.47 2.50 -18.43
CA LYS A 130 -6.75 2.76 -19.85
C LYS A 130 -7.29 4.17 -20.07
N ASP A 131 -7.72 4.87 -19.02
CA ASP A 131 -8.23 6.23 -19.08
C ASP A 131 -7.38 7.16 -18.20
N GLN A 132 -6.38 7.79 -18.82
CA GLN A 132 -5.48 8.73 -18.15
C GLN A 132 -6.24 9.93 -17.54
N ARG A 133 -7.32 10.40 -18.17
CA ARG A 133 -8.08 11.56 -17.68
C ARG A 133 -8.85 11.19 -16.41
N GLN A 134 -9.48 10.01 -16.37
CA GLN A 134 -10.12 9.50 -15.17
C GLN A 134 -9.10 9.30 -14.05
N ALA A 135 -7.95 8.69 -14.35
CA ALA A 135 -6.89 8.47 -13.36
C ALA A 135 -6.40 9.79 -12.74
N MET A 136 -6.14 10.83 -13.54
CA MET A 136 -5.72 12.14 -13.03
C MET A 136 -6.83 12.82 -12.21
N THR A 137 -8.09 12.64 -12.59
CA THR A 137 -9.24 13.17 -11.84
C THR A 137 -9.32 12.53 -10.46
N GLU A 138 -9.21 11.20 -10.36
CA GLU A 138 -9.20 10.46 -9.10
C GLU A 138 -8.06 10.89 -8.17
N LEU A 139 -6.85 11.10 -8.72
CA LEU A 139 -5.70 11.54 -7.94
C LEU A 139 -5.86 12.98 -7.42
N MET A 140 -6.44 13.88 -8.21
CA MET A 140 -6.80 15.23 -7.72
C MET A 140 -7.89 15.16 -6.64
N MET A 141 -8.91 14.30 -6.79
CA MET A 141 -9.94 14.11 -5.76
C MET A 141 -9.37 13.47 -4.48
N LEU A 142 -8.40 12.57 -4.61
CA LEU A 142 -7.64 12.05 -3.47
C LEU A 142 -6.87 13.18 -2.77
N GLY A 143 -6.14 14.01 -3.51
CA GLY A 143 -5.45 15.16 -2.93
C GLY A 143 -6.39 16.14 -2.22
N ALA A 144 -7.57 16.40 -2.76
CA ALA A 144 -8.58 17.23 -2.09
C ALA A 144 -9.06 16.61 -0.77
N ARG A 145 -9.40 15.31 -0.76
CA ARG A 145 -9.78 14.59 0.46
C ARG A 145 -8.66 14.52 1.49
N MET A 146 -7.41 14.36 1.04
CA MET A 146 -6.23 14.41 1.91
C MET A 146 -6.13 15.75 2.63
N LYS A 147 -6.26 16.86 1.90
CA LYS A 147 -6.22 18.21 2.46
C LYS A 147 -7.37 18.45 3.45
N GLU A 148 -8.59 18.06 3.08
CA GLU A 148 -9.79 18.28 3.91
C GLU A 148 -9.75 17.50 5.23
N ASN A 149 -9.26 16.25 5.18
CA ASN A 149 -9.38 15.33 6.31
C ASN A 149 -8.05 15.04 7.03
N ASN A 150 -6.97 15.72 6.65
CA ASN A 150 -5.60 15.40 7.06
C ASN A 150 -5.23 13.93 6.82
N TRP A 151 -5.72 13.35 5.72
CA TRP A 151 -5.37 11.98 5.32
C TRP A 151 -4.05 11.94 4.58
N SER A 152 -3.43 10.77 4.62
CA SER A 152 -2.23 10.45 3.85
C SER A 152 -2.57 9.56 2.66
N ALA A 153 -1.64 9.37 1.74
CA ALA A 153 -1.75 8.41 0.66
C ALA A 153 -0.52 7.51 0.58
N VAL A 154 -0.70 6.29 0.10
CA VAL A 154 0.35 5.38 -0.37
C VAL A 154 0.23 5.27 -1.88
N ILE A 155 1.33 5.53 -2.57
CA ILE A 155 1.45 5.39 -4.01
C ILE A 155 2.65 4.52 -4.37
N PHE A 156 2.50 3.74 -5.42
CA PHE A 156 3.57 2.93 -6.02
C PHE A 156 3.91 3.53 -7.37
N PRO A 157 4.89 4.46 -7.46
CA PRO A 157 5.07 5.28 -8.65
C PRO A 157 5.60 4.50 -9.86
N GLU A 158 6.11 3.29 -9.66
CA GLU A 158 6.47 2.35 -10.74
C GLU A 158 5.28 1.94 -11.61
N GLY A 159 4.05 2.08 -11.11
CA GLY A 159 2.80 1.69 -11.79
C GLY A 159 2.60 0.17 -11.93
N THR A 160 3.62 -0.65 -11.68
CA THR A 160 3.57 -2.10 -11.75
C THR A 160 4.52 -2.72 -10.74
N ARG A 161 4.35 -4.02 -10.47
CA ARG A 161 5.24 -4.76 -9.58
C ARG A 161 6.55 -5.11 -10.28
N SER A 162 7.64 -5.05 -9.54
CA SER A 162 8.91 -5.69 -9.87
C SER A 162 8.82 -7.20 -9.62
N LYS A 163 9.39 -8.00 -10.54
CA LYS A 163 9.38 -9.48 -10.44
C LYS A 163 10.70 -10.05 -9.89
N ASP A 164 11.73 -9.22 -9.86
CA ASP A 164 13.11 -9.54 -9.49
C ASP A 164 13.62 -8.66 -8.35
N GLY A 165 12.81 -7.69 -7.90
CA GLY A 165 13.14 -6.77 -6.82
C GLY A 165 13.77 -5.46 -7.30
N THR A 166 14.17 -5.38 -8.57
CA THR A 166 14.74 -4.17 -9.18
C THR A 166 13.72 -3.04 -9.16
N VAL A 167 14.10 -1.88 -8.63
CA VAL A 167 13.26 -0.67 -8.58
C VAL A 167 13.20 -0.04 -9.96
N LYS A 168 12.00 0.09 -10.52
CA LYS A 168 11.77 0.74 -11.82
C LYS A 168 11.73 2.27 -11.68
N PRO A 169 11.89 3.03 -12.79
CA PRO A 169 11.70 4.47 -12.77
C PRO A 169 10.33 4.86 -12.24
N PHE A 170 10.29 5.92 -11.44
CA PHE A 170 9.08 6.43 -10.82
C PHE A 170 8.38 7.46 -11.72
N HIS A 171 7.06 7.32 -11.87
CA HIS A 171 6.24 8.32 -12.55
C HIS A 171 5.81 9.44 -11.59
N SER A 172 6.18 10.68 -11.91
CA SER A 172 5.90 11.85 -11.06
C SER A 172 4.51 12.46 -11.25
N ALA A 173 3.87 12.24 -12.41
CA ALA A 173 2.60 12.90 -12.77
C ALA A 173 1.47 12.68 -11.75
N GLY A 174 1.35 11.46 -11.22
CA GLY A 174 0.31 11.15 -10.23
C GLY A 174 0.53 11.85 -8.89
N ILE A 175 1.78 11.95 -8.45
CA ILE A 175 2.18 12.68 -7.24
C ILE A 175 1.94 14.18 -7.44
N ALA A 176 2.29 14.72 -8.61
CA ALA A 176 2.03 16.12 -8.96
C ALA A 176 0.53 16.45 -8.94
N ALA A 177 -0.33 15.54 -9.41
CA ALA A 177 -1.79 15.72 -9.35
C ALA A 177 -2.32 15.80 -7.92
N ILE A 178 -1.80 14.96 -7.01
CA ILE A 178 -2.14 15.01 -5.57
C ILE A 178 -1.64 16.33 -4.96
N LEU A 179 -0.36 16.67 -5.15
CA LEU A 179 0.25 17.89 -4.59
C LEU A 179 -0.41 19.18 -5.08
N LYS A 180 -0.93 19.20 -6.31
CA LYS A 180 -1.71 20.34 -6.81
C LYS A 180 -2.92 20.68 -5.92
N LYS A 181 -3.51 19.68 -5.26
CA LYS A 181 -4.64 19.85 -4.34
C LYS A 181 -4.23 19.83 -2.87
N CYS A 182 -3.11 19.20 -2.54
CA CYS A 182 -2.55 19.09 -1.19
C CYS A 182 -1.06 19.49 -1.20
N PRO A 183 -0.74 20.78 -1.37
CA PRO A 183 0.64 21.24 -1.60
C PRO A 183 1.55 21.01 -0.39
N ASP A 184 1.00 20.99 0.83
CA ASP A 184 1.77 20.84 2.07
C ASP A 184 2.06 19.38 2.43
N ALA A 185 1.66 18.42 1.57
CA ALA A 185 1.82 17.00 1.85
C ALA A 185 3.29 16.58 1.84
N LEU A 186 3.75 16.00 2.96
CA LEU A 186 5.13 15.51 3.11
C LEU A 186 5.37 14.30 2.19
N LEU A 187 6.50 14.23 1.48
CA LEU A 187 6.86 13.04 0.71
C LEU A 187 7.70 12.13 1.58
N VAL A 188 7.31 10.85 1.73
CA VAL A 188 8.02 9.89 2.58
C VAL A 188 8.33 8.63 1.77
N PRO A 189 9.59 8.42 1.37
CA PRO A 189 9.98 7.20 0.66
C PRO A 189 9.94 5.99 1.60
N ILE A 190 9.48 4.84 1.10
CA ILE A 190 9.55 3.56 1.81
C ILE A 190 10.20 2.52 0.91
N ALA A 191 11.31 1.95 1.37
CA ALA A 191 11.99 0.85 0.70
C ALA A 191 11.39 -0.49 1.16
N ILE A 192 10.86 -1.25 0.20
CA ILE A 192 10.36 -2.63 0.38
C ILE A 192 11.42 -3.59 -0.14
N ASN A 193 11.96 -4.43 0.75
CA ASN A 193 12.97 -5.42 0.42
C ASN A 193 12.41 -6.84 0.49
N ASN A 194 12.83 -7.69 -0.45
CA ASN A 194 12.54 -9.13 -0.54
C ASN A 194 11.07 -9.55 -0.73
N ALA A 195 10.10 -8.64 -0.78
CA ALA A 195 8.69 -9.03 -0.92
C ALA A 195 8.42 -9.79 -2.23
N TRP A 196 9.17 -9.48 -3.29
CA TRP A 196 9.11 -10.20 -4.57
C TRP A 196 9.51 -11.68 -4.44
N LYS A 197 10.38 -12.01 -3.47
CA LYS A 197 10.85 -13.39 -3.26
C LYS A 197 9.73 -14.30 -2.80
N VAL A 198 8.72 -13.78 -2.07
CA VAL A 198 7.53 -14.55 -1.66
C VAL A 198 6.74 -15.02 -2.88
N MET A 199 6.64 -14.17 -3.90
CA MET A 199 5.92 -14.45 -5.15
C MET A 199 6.84 -14.87 -6.31
N LYS A 200 8.07 -15.33 -6.02
CA LYS A 200 9.08 -15.67 -7.03
C LYS A 200 8.58 -16.68 -8.09
N TYR A 201 7.67 -17.57 -7.70
CA TYR A 201 7.11 -18.60 -8.58
C TYR A 201 5.68 -18.28 -9.06
N GLY A 202 5.22 -17.04 -8.88
CA GLY A 202 3.84 -16.64 -9.15
C GLY A 202 2.94 -16.79 -7.93
N TYR A 203 1.65 -17.09 -8.16
CA TYR A 203 0.66 -17.24 -7.08
C TYR A 203 0.67 -18.62 -6.43
N PHE A 204 1.25 -19.63 -7.08
CA PHE A 204 1.37 -20.98 -6.52
C PHE A 204 2.57 -21.76 -7.12
N PRO A 205 3.37 -22.42 -6.28
CA PRO A 205 3.46 -22.24 -4.83
C PRO A 205 4.09 -20.88 -4.49
N LEU A 206 3.71 -20.29 -3.37
CA LEU A 206 4.47 -19.19 -2.78
C LEU A 206 5.80 -19.72 -2.23
N ASN A 207 6.83 -18.87 -2.24
CA ASN A 207 8.07 -19.15 -1.55
C ASN A 207 7.85 -19.01 -0.03
N THR A 208 8.68 -19.69 0.77
CA THR A 208 8.54 -19.78 2.23
C THR A 208 9.79 -19.32 2.94
N PHE A 209 9.67 -18.95 4.22
CA PHE A 209 10.78 -18.50 5.07
C PHE A 209 11.56 -17.33 4.45
N THR A 210 10.81 -16.32 4.00
CA THR A 210 11.31 -15.08 3.42
C THR A 210 11.27 -13.99 4.48
N ALA A 211 12.41 -13.36 4.75
CA ALA A 211 12.46 -12.15 5.56
C ALA A 211 12.18 -10.94 4.68
N VAL A 212 11.07 -10.25 4.96
CA VAL A 212 10.57 -9.10 4.20
C VAL A 212 10.60 -7.87 5.09
N THR A 213 11.15 -6.78 4.57
CA THR A 213 11.37 -5.54 5.33
C THR A 213 10.76 -4.36 4.62
N TRP A 214 10.11 -3.48 5.38
CA TRP A 214 9.70 -2.13 4.97
C TRP A 214 10.52 -1.15 5.79
N THR A 215 11.29 -0.28 5.14
CA THR A 215 12.09 0.75 5.80
C THR A 215 11.58 2.12 5.39
N VAL A 216 11.07 2.88 6.36
CA VAL A 216 10.69 4.28 6.17
C VAL A 216 11.96 5.13 6.14
N LEU A 217 12.17 5.83 5.02
CA LEU A 217 13.35 6.66 4.80
C LEU A 217 13.08 8.11 5.20
N GLU A 218 14.14 8.91 5.25
CA GLU A 218 14.04 10.32 5.58
C GLU A 218 12.96 11.02 4.73
N PRO A 219 12.11 11.85 5.35
CA PRO A 219 11.08 12.59 4.63
C PRO A 219 11.70 13.67 3.73
N ILE A 220 10.92 14.10 2.75
CA ILE A 220 11.26 15.17 1.81
C ILE A 220 10.15 16.21 1.91
N GLU A 221 10.51 17.42 2.29
CA GLU A 221 9.58 18.55 2.40
C GLU A 221 9.10 18.99 1.01
N PRO A 222 7.78 19.16 0.79
CA PRO A 222 7.30 19.82 -0.40
C PRO A 222 7.75 21.28 -0.38
N GLY A 223 8.43 21.71 -1.43
CA GLY A 223 8.97 23.06 -1.56
C GLY A 223 8.69 23.66 -2.93
N LYS A 224 9.52 24.63 -3.33
CA LYS A 224 9.50 25.18 -4.70
C LYS A 224 10.16 24.25 -5.72
N THR A 225 10.83 23.19 -5.25
CA THR A 225 11.48 22.19 -6.08
C THR A 225 10.46 21.51 -7.00
N PRO A 226 10.77 21.34 -8.30
CA PRO A 226 9.91 20.61 -9.21
C PRO A 226 9.58 19.21 -8.69
N VAL A 227 8.30 18.80 -8.77
CA VAL A 227 7.83 17.50 -8.26
C VAL A 227 8.61 16.33 -8.86
N ALA A 228 9.04 16.44 -10.12
CA ALA A 228 9.86 15.41 -10.77
C ALA A 228 11.20 15.18 -10.06
N GLU A 229 11.84 16.25 -9.56
CA GLU A 229 13.09 16.16 -8.82
C GLU A 229 12.88 15.54 -7.43
N LEU A 230 11.81 15.93 -6.72
CA LEU A 230 11.46 15.33 -5.43
C LEU A 230 11.18 13.82 -5.54
N VAL A 231 10.51 13.41 -6.62
CA VAL A 231 10.22 11.99 -6.90
C VAL A 231 11.49 11.23 -7.27
N LEU A 232 12.39 11.84 -8.05
CA LEU A 232 13.68 11.25 -8.38
C LEU A 232 14.58 11.11 -7.16
N GLU A 233 14.60 12.12 -6.28
CA GLU A 233 15.32 12.05 -5.01
C GLU A 233 14.82 10.88 -4.16
N ALA A 234 13.51 10.72 -4.04
CA ALA A 234 12.93 9.59 -3.33
C ALA A 234 13.24 8.23 -3.98
N GLU A 235 13.18 8.13 -5.30
CA GLU A 235 13.55 6.93 -6.05
C GLU A 235 15.00 6.54 -5.74
N ASN A 236 15.92 7.53 -5.74
CA ASN A 236 17.32 7.32 -5.41
C ASN A 236 17.51 6.87 -3.96
N ARG A 237 16.83 7.50 -2.99
CA ARG A 237 16.86 7.06 -1.58
C ARG A 237 16.44 5.59 -1.43
N ILE A 238 15.37 5.19 -2.13
CA ILE A 238 14.89 3.80 -2.13
C ILE A 238 15.91 2.86 -2.78
N LYS A 239 16.49 3.23 -3.92
CA LYS A 239 17.51 2.43 -4.60
C LYS A 239 18.76 2.26 -3.73
N THR A 240 19.24 3.32 -3.09
CA THR A 240 20.38 3.27 -2.18
C THR A 240 20.09 2.39 -0.96
N ALA A 241 18.88 2.44 -0.39
CA ALA A 241 18.50 1.60 0.74
C ALA A 241 18.35 0.11 0.39
N LEU A 242 18.25 -0.24 -0.90
CA LEU A 242 18.09 -1.61 -1.40
C LEU A 242 19.35 -2.17 -2.07
N ALA A 243 20.39 -1.34 -2.24
CA ALA A 243 21.70 -1.74 -2.76
C ALA A 243 22.50 -2.52 -1.70
#